data_AF-A0A7M4ANS1-F1
#
_entry.id   AF-A0A7M4ANS1-F1
#
_cell.length_a   1.000
_cell.length_b   1.000
_cell.length_c   1.000
_cell.angle_alpha   90.00
_cell.angle_beta   90.00
_cell.angle_gamma   90.00
#
_symmetry.space_group_name_H-M   'P 1'
#
loop_
_entity.id
_entity.type
_entity.pdbx_description
1 polymer ?
#
loop_
_entity_poly.entity_id
_entity_poly.type
_entity_poly.pdbx_seq_one_letter_code
_entity_poly.pdbx_strand_id
1 'polypeptide(L)' 'EVGGLFACGDPEDLARAVVRCLDRPEERTEQMQKGRQRVLERFTYEHNAEAYENIYLSLIDE' A
#
# COMPACT_ATOMS: atom_id res chain seq x y z
N GLU A 1 0.53 9.33 2.50
CA GLU A 1 0.43 8.63 1.19
C GLU A 1 1.68 7.74 1.02
N VAL A 2 1.58 6.57 0.38
CA VAL A 2 2.71 5.62 0.18
C VAL A 2 3.25 5.62 -1.25
N GLY A 3 2.85 6.61 -2.04
CA GLY A 3 3.11 6.78 -3.46
C GLY A 3 2.24 7.92 -4.00
N GLY A 4 2.07 7.99 -5.32
CA GLY A 4 1.15 8.94 -5.96
C GLY A 4 0.20 8.24 -6.92
N LEU A 5 -1.03 8.74 -7.01
CA LEU A 5 -2.04 8.29 -7.97
C LEU A 5 -1.98 9.12 -9.26
N PHE A 6 -2.44 8.53 -10.36
CA PHE A 6 -2.63 9.18 -11.65
C PHE A 6 -3.91 8.65 -12.30
N ALA A 7 -4.47 9.42 -13.23
CA ALA A 7 -5.66 9.01 -13.96
C ALA A 7 -5.37 7.85 -14.95
N CYS A 8 -6.11 6.76 -14.84
CA CYS A 8 -5.99 5.64 -15.77
C CYS A 8 -6.38 6.07 -17.20
N GLY A 9 -5.54 5.75 -18.19
CA GLY A 9 -5.75 6.16 -19.58
C GLY A 9 -5.27 7.56 -19.92
N ASP A 10 -4.74 8.32 -18.95
CA ASP A 10 -4.12 9.63 -19.19
C ASP A 10 -2.58 9.51 -19.14
N PRO A 11 -1.90 9.40 -20.29
CA PRO A 11 -0.44 9.30 -20.33
C PRO A 11 0.27 10.59 -19.87
N GLU A 12 -0.36 11.75 -20.03
CA GLU A 12 0.21 13.03 -19.60
C GLU A 12 0.17 13.15 -18.07
N ASP A 13 -0.89 12.65 -17.44
CA ASP A 13 -0.97 12.63 -15.97
C ASP A 13 0.02 11.65 -15.34
N LEU A 14 0.21 10.49 -15.95
CA LEU A 14 1.27 9.56 -15.57
C LEU A 14 2.65 10.22 -15.69
N ALA A 15 2.94 10.89 -16.81
CA ALA A 15 4.22 11.57 -17.02
C ALA A 15 4.46 12.63 -15.92
N ARG A 16 3.47 13.46 -15.61
CA ARG A 16 3.56 14.45 -14.52
C ARG A 16 3.77 13.80 -13.15
N ALA A 17 3.10 12.69 -12.87
CA ALA A 17 3.26 11.96 -11.61
C ALA A 17 4.68 11.40 -11.45
N VAL A 18 5.24 10.82 -12.52
CA VAL A 18 6.62 10.32 -12.55
C VAL A 18 7.62 11.46 -12.34
N VAL A 19 7.51 12.55 -13.10
CA VAL A 19 8.41 13.71 -12.97
C VAL A 19 8.39 14.26 -11.54
N ARG A 20 7.20 14.46 -10.95
CA ARG A 20 7.08 14.91 -9.54
C ARG A 20 7.77 13.97 -8.56
N CYS A 21 7.68 12.65 -8.77
CA CYS A 21 8.33 11.65 -7.91
C CYS A 21 9.85 11.70 -8.03
N LEU A 22 10.38 11.99 -9.22
CA LEU A 22 11.81 12.11 -9.47
C LEU A 22 12.40 13.40 -8.90
N ASP A 23 11.67 14.51 -9.03
CA ASP A 23 12.07 15.85 -8.54
C ASP A 23 12.11 15.95 -7.01
N ARG A 24 11.49 15.01 -6.29
CA ARG A 24 11.39 15.03 -4.82
C ARG A 24 11.95 13.75 -4.18
N PRO A 25 13.29 13.56 -4.19
CA PRO A 25 13.93 12.33 -3.76
C PRO A 25 13.74 12.01 -2.26
N GLU A 26 13.67 13.03 -1.41
CA GLU A 26 13.45 12.88 0.03
C GLU A 26 12.02 12.37 0.31
N GLU A 27 11.01 13.03 -0.26
CA GLU A 27 9.61 12.60 -0.17
C GLU A 27 9.42 11.18 -0.72
N ARG A 28 10.07 10.85 -1.84
CA ARG A 28 10.04 9.49 -2.40
C ARG A 28 10.60 8.45 -1.42
N THR A 29 11.67 8.78 -0.69
CA THR A 29 12.26 7.89 0.31
C THR A 29 11.33 7.70 1.50
N GLU A 30 10.67 8.78 1.95
CA GLU A 30 9.68 8.71 3.03
C GLU A 30 8.46 7.85 2.61
N GLN A 31 7.97 8.01 1.37
CA GLN A 31 6.89 7.20 0.82
C GLN A 31 7.25 5.71 0.78
N MET A 32 8.49 5.37 0.38
CA MET A 32 9.00 3.99 0.40
C MET A 32 8.95 3.40 1.82
N GLN A 33 9.43 4.15 2.82
CA GLN A 33 9.42 3.69 4.22
C GLN A 33 8.00 3.45 4.73
N LYS A 34 7.09 4.40 4.49
CA LYS A 34 5.66 4.26 4.84
C LYS A 34 5.00 3.08 4.12
N GLY A 35 5.33 2.88 2.84
CA GLY A 35 4.85 1.74 2.05
C GLY A 35 5.27 0.40 2.66
N ARG A 36 6.55 0.26 3.01
CA ARG A 36 7.07 -0.94 3.68
C ARG A 36 6.39 -1.16 5.03
N GLN A 37 6.27 -0.11 5.83
CA GLN A 37 5.63 -0.20 7.14
C GLN A 37 4.18 -0.69 7.01
N ARG A 38 3.40 -0.11 6.11
CA ARG A 38 2.01 -0.52 5.86
C ARG A 38 1.87 -1.98 5.44
N VAL A 39 2.80 -2.50 4.64
CA VAL A 39 2.81 -3.92 4.25
C VAL A 39 3.02 -4.82 5.47
N LEU A 40 4.02 -4.52 6.28
CA LEU A 40 4.34 -5.31 7.46
C LEU A 40 3.26 -5.26 8.54
N GLU A 41 2.51 -4.17 8.63
CA GLU A 41 1.44 -3.99 9.62
C GLU A 41 0.11 -4.62 9.22
N ARG A 42 -0.09 -5.03 7.96
CA ARG A 42 -1.44 -5.37 7.49
C ARG A 42 -1.54 -6.44 6.42
N PHE A 43 -0.49 -6.62 5.62
CA PHE A 43 -0.54 -7.47 4.42
C PHE A 43 0.42 -8.67 4.51
N THR A 44 0.87 -9.03 5.71
CA THR A 44 1.69 -10.23 5.91
C THR A 44 0.81 -11.49 5.94
N TYR A 45 1.45 -12.65 5.75
CA TYR A 45 0.72 -13.92 5.84
C TYR A 45 0.20 -14.19 7.25
N GLU A 46 0.90 -13.74 8.29
CA GLU A 46 0.46 -13.84 9.69
C GLU A 46 -0.85 -13.09 9.90
N HIS A 47 -0.92 -11.81 9.49
CA HIS A 47 -2.15 -11.02 9.58
C HIS A 47 -3.30 -11.65 8.78
N ASN A 48 -3.01 -12.22 7.60
CA ASN A 48 -4.01 -12.93 6.81
C ASN A 48 -4.49 -14.21 7.53
N ALA A 49 -3.57 -14.99 8.09
CA ALA A 49 -3.90 -16.23 8.80
C ALA A 49 -4.76 -15.94 10.04
N GLU A 50 -4.39 -14.96 10.85
CA GLU A 50 -5.19 -14.49 11.99
C GLU A 50 -6.58 -14.02 11.55
N ALA A 51 -6.69 -13.27 10.45
CA ALA A 51 -7.97 -12.83 9.93
C ALA A 51 -8.86 -14.02 9.48
N TYR A 52 -8.30 -15.01 8.79
CA TYR A 52 -9.05 -16.21 8.39
C TYR A 52 -9.41 -17.09 9.58
N GLU A 53 -8.49 -17.30 10.52
CA GLU A 53 -8.75 -18.06 11.75
C GLU A 53 -9.92 -17.46 12.52
N ASN A 54 -9.94 -16.15 12.72
CA ASN A 54 -11.03 -15.46 13.39
C ASN A 54 -12.38 -15.66 12.69
N ILE A 55 -12.40 -15.67 11.35
CA ILE A 55 -13.62 -15.98 10.59
C ILE A 55 -14.08 -17.41 10.88
N TYR A 56 -13.19 -18.41 10.84
CA TYR A 56 -13.56 -19.79 11.13
C TYR A 56 -14.04 -19.99 12.57
N LEU A 57 -13.35 -19.40 13.55
CA LEU A 57 -13.75 -19.47 14.96
C LEU A 57 -15.14 -18.86 15.18
N SER A 58 -15.42 -17.69 14.56
CA SER A 58 -16.74 -17.06 14.65
C SER A 58 -17.89 -17.90 14.08
N LEU A 59 -17.61 -18.90 13.24
CA LEU A 59 -18.61 -19.82 12.68
C LEU A 59 -18.78 -21.10 13.52
N ILE A 60 -17.82 -21.42 14.40
CA ILE A 60 -17.83 -22.62 15.24
C ILE A 60 -18.34 -22.30 16.65
N ASP A 61 -18.11 -21.07 17.13
CA ASP A 61 -18.54 -20.61 18.46
C ASP A 61 -20.03 -20.15 18.52
N GLU A 62 -20.84 -20.47 17.49
CA GLU A 62 -22.32 -20.41 17.50
C GLU A 62 -22.94 -21.73 17.99
#